data_AF-A0A2G9YEB2-F1
#
_entry.id   AF-A0A2G9YEB2-F1
#
_cell.length_a   1.000
_cell.length_b   1.000
_cell.length_c   1.000
_cell.angle_alpha   90.00
_cell.angle_beta   90.00
_cell.angle_gamma   90.00
#
_symmetry.space_group_name_H-M   'P 1'
#
loop_
_entity.id
_entity.type
_entity.pdbx_description
1 polymer ?
#
loop_
_entity_poly.entity_id
_entity_poly.type
_entity_poly.pdbx_seq_one_letter_code
_entity_poly.pdbx_strand_id
1 'polypeptide(L)'
;MEFGSQKNYQKGFKENIYFARFARIDSPQEKYPSIEIFNDKIYLPETYAYQYIFAKLDVGKEYLTIYVEIDTKPQIIHEQKFPVRFTKSKLSKSAYIPNFIPAAITQSVPVFN
;
A
#
# COMPACT_ATOMS: atom_id res chain seq x y z
N MET A 1 27.00 37.14 -22.61
CA MET A 1 25.86 36.54 -21.88
C MET A 1 26.13 35.05 -21.77
N GLU A 2 26.64 34.60 -20.63
CA GLU A 2 26.91 33.19 -20.36
C GLU A 2 25.59 32.47 -20.06
N PHE A 3 25.32 31.41 -20.82
CA PHE A 3 24.19 30.53 -20.56
C PHE A 3 24.45 29.77 -19.24
N GLY A 4 23.68 30.13 -18.22
CA GLY A 4 23.72 29.49 -16.91
C GLY A 4 23.53 27.98 -17.02
N SER A 5 24.42 27.23 -16.39
CA SER A 5 24.39 25.78 -16.37
C SER A 5 23.06 25.28 -15.80
N GLN A 6 22.36 24.48 -16.59
CA GLN A 6 21.23 23.68 -16.10
C GLN A 6 21.80 22.62 -15.17
N LYS A 7 21.81 22.90 -13.86
CA LYS A 7 22.07 21.88 -12.84
C LYS A 7 21.00 20.81 -12.96
N ASN A 8 21.40 19.62 -13.39
CA ASN A 8 20.60 18.39 -13.35
C ASN A 8 20.12 18.13 -11.92
N TYR A 9 18.95 18.62 -11.56
CA TYR A 9 18.22 18.16 -10.38
C TYR A 9 17.60 16.80 -10.69
N GLN A 10 18.43 15.75 -10.81
CA GLN A 10 17.96 14.40 -10.53
C GLN A 10 17.76 14.29 -9.01
N LYS A 11 16.67 14.89 -8.52
CA LYS A 11 16.18 14.63 -7.18
C LYS A 11 15.76 13.17 -7.18
N GLY A 12 16.67 12.30 -6.74
CA GLY A 12 16.49 10.85 -6.75
C GLY A 12 15.09 10.48 -6.26
N PHE A 13 14.39 9.68 -7.05
CA PHE A 13 13.06 9.19 -6.75
C PHE A 13 13.08 8.57 -5.35
N LYS A 14 12.39 9.21 -4.39
CA LYS A 14 12.28 8.71 -3.02
C LYS A 14 11.11 7.72 -2.99
N GLU A 15 11.43 6.46 -3.17
CA GLU A 15 10.47 5.34 -3.19
C GLU A 15 9.95 5.01 -1.78
N ASN A 16 9.20 5.93 -1.18
CA ASN A 16 8.48 5.66 0.06
C ASN A 16 7.04 5.27 -0.25
N ILE A 17 6.60 4.13 0.28
CA ILE A 17 5.20 3.68 0.21
C ILE A 17 4.61 3.77 1.61
N TYR A 18 3.42 4.35 1.72
CA TYR A 18 2.72 4.54 2.98
C TYR A 18 1.47 3.67 3.04
N PHE A 19 1.22 3.05 4.18
CA PHE A 19 0.08 2.18 4.43
C PHE A 19 -0.65 2.63 5.69
N ALA A 20 -1.98 2.60 5.65
CA ALA A 20 -2.81 2.51 6.86
C ALA A 20 -3.29 1.07 6.98
N ARG A 21 -3.10 0.45 8.15
CA ARG A 21 -3.49 -0.94 8.42
C ARG A 21 -4.15 -1.05 9.78
N PHE A 22 -5.12 -1.95 9.90
CA PHE A 22 -5.77 -2.25 11.16
C PHE A 22 -5.06 -3.43 11.82
N ALA A 23 -4.48 -3.22 13.00
CA ALA A 23 -3.82 -4.25 13.76
C ALA A 23 -4.86 -5.10 14.49
N ARG A 24 -4.87 -6.40 14.24
CA ARG A 24 -5.83 -7.33 14.86
C ARG A 24 -5.21 -8.70 15.12
N ILE A 25 -5.85 -9.48 15.98
CA ILE A 25 -5.51 -10.89 16.21
C ILE A 25 -6.40 -11.71 15.27
N ASP A 26 -5.82 -12.35 14.25
CA ASP A 26 -6.60 -13.02 13.20
C ASP A 26 -7.18 -14.37 13.63
N SER A 27 -6.63 -14.96 14.70
CA SER A 27 -7.05 -16.27 15.18
C SER A 27 -6.87 -16.41 16.69
N PRO A 28 -7.74 -17.19 17.39
CA PRO A 28 -7.54 -17.54 18.80
C PRO A 28 -6.21 -18.22 19.12
N GLN A 29 -5.51 -18.79 18.13
CA GLN A 29 -4.17 -19.38 18.33
C GLN A 29 -3.04 -18.35 18.22
N GLU A 30 -3.29 -17.17 17.66
CA GLU A 30 -2.29 -16.11 17.56
C GLU A 30 -2.22 -15.31 18.87
N LYS A 31 -1.01 -15.15 19.40
CA LYS A 31 -0.79 -14.44 20.67
C LYS A 31 -0.71 -12.92 20.51
N TYR A 32 -0.31 -12.44 19.34
CA TYR A 32 0.02 -11.04 19.11
C TYR A 32 -0.80 -10.48 17.94
N PRO A 33 -1.25 -9.21 18.02
CA PRO A 33 -1.88 -8.56 16.88
C PRO A 33 -0.88 -8.45 15.73
N SER A 34 -1.39 -8.42 14.51
CA SER A 34 -0.57 -8.27 13.32
C SER A 34 -1.20 -7.35 12.29
N ILE A 35 -0.38 -6.90 11.35
CA ILE A 35 -0.80 -6.25 10.11
C ILE A 35 -0.23 -6.98 8.91
N GLU A 36 -0.93 -6.90 7.79
CA GLU A 36 -0.47 -7.42 6.51
C GLU A 36 0.05 -6.29 5.62
N ILE A 37 1.30 -6.41 5.20
CA ILE A 37 1.91 -5.53 4.20
C ILE A 37 2.35 -6.40 3.03
N PHE A 38 1.75 -6.15 1.87
CA PHE A 38 1.77 -7.05 0.72
C PHE A 38 1.30 -8.46 1.11
N ASN A 39 2.22 -9.41 1.23
CA ASN A 39 1.95 -10.81 1.60
C ASN A 39 2.66 -11.22 2.90
N ASP A 40 3.31 -10.27 3.58
CA ASP A 40 4.03 -10.53 4.82
C ASP A 40 3.20 -10.06 6.01
N LYS A 41 3.08 -10.94 7.01
CA LYS A 41 2.43 -10.66 8.28
C LYS A 41 3.46 -10.10 9.27
N ILE A 42 3.19 -8.91 9.78
CA ILE A 42 4.06 -8.22 10.75
C ILE A 42 3.37 -8.21 12.10
N TYR A 43 3.95 -8.94 13.06
CA TYR A 43 3.45 -8.98 14.43
C TYR A 43 3.85 -7.72 15.21
N LEU A 44 2.96 -7.29 16.07
CA LEU A 44 3.11 -6.09 16.89
C LEU A 44 2.95 -6.43 18.37
N PRO A 45 3.46 -5.57 19.27
CA PRO A 45 3.12 -5.67 20.69
C PRO A 45 1.62 -5.69 20.95
N GLU A 46 1.19 -6.44 21.96
CA GLU A 46 -0.22 -6.63 22.35
C GLU A 46 -0.94 -5.31 22.64
N THR A 47 -0.22 -4.30 23.13
CA THR A 47 -0.72 -2.94 23.41
C THR A 47 -1.33 -2.26 22.19
N TYR A 48 -1.02 -2.73 20.98
CA TYR A 48 -1.52 -2.17 19.72
C TYR A 48 -2.60 -3.03 19.06
N ALA A 49 -3.24 -3.94 19.81
CA ALA A 49 -4.38 -4.69 19.30
C ALA A 49 -5.59 -3.77 19.04
N TYR A 50 -6.30 -4.05 17.96
CA TYR A 50 -7.57 -3.42 17.59
C TYR A 50 -7.52 -1.91 17.32
N GLN A 51 -6.43 -1.44 16.72
CA GLN A 51 -6.27 -0.03 16.35
C GLN A 51 -5.67 0.13 14.94
N TYR A 52 -5.89 1.29 14.34
CA TYR A 52 -5.21 1.67 13.11
C TYR A 52 -3.76 2.06 13.39
N ILE A 53 -2.86 1.61 12.52
CA ILE A 53 -1.46 1.97 12.51
C ILE A 53 -1.05 2.42 11.12
N PHE A 54 -0.01 3.25 11.07
CA PHE A 54 0.58 3.74 9.84
C PHE A 54 1.91 3.04 9.61
N ALA A 55 2.21 2.66 8.39
CA ALA A 55 3.50 2.07 8.06
C ALA A 55 4.11 2.78 6.86
N LYS A 56 5.43 2.96 6.90
CA LYS A 56 6.24 3.53 5.83
C LYS A 56 7.25 2.48 5.41
N LEU A 57 7.21 2.08 4.15
CA LEU A 57 8.24 1.29 3.52
C LEU A 57 9.16 2.21 2.72
N ASP A 58 10.42 2.27 3.11
CA ASP A 58 11.51 2.81 2.28
C ASP A 58 11.96 1.68 1.34
N VAL A 59 11.49 1.71 0.09
CA VAL A 59 11.77 0.65 -0.91
C VAL A 59 13.25 0.61 -1.25
N GLY A 60 13.90 1.78 -1.36
CA GLY A 60 15.33 1.86 -1.67
C GLY A 60 16.22 1.26 -0.58
N LYS A 61 15.79 1.32 0.68
CA LYS A 61 16.50 0.71 1.83
C LYS A 61 15.96 -0.65 2.24
N GLU A 62 14.85 -1.08 1.64
CA GLU A 62 14.10 -2.27 2.05
C GLU A 62 13.80 -2.28 3.55
N TYR A 63 13.24 -1.18 4.05
CA TYR A 63 13.04 -0.99 5.48
C TYR A 63 11.64 -0.50 5.79
N LEU A 64 10.98 -1.18 6.73
CA LEU A 64 9.63 -0.87 7.17
C LEU A 64 9.69 -0.23 8.55
N THR A 65 9.14 0.98 8.66
CA THR A 65 8.90 1.67 9.91
C THR A 65 7.40 1.73 10.16
N ILE A 66 6.96 1.35 11.37
CA ILE A 66 5.57 1.38 11.79
C ILE A 66 5.38 2.47 12.85
N TYR A 67 4.30 3.21 12.69
CA TYR A 67 3.90 4.32 13.53
C TYR A 67 2.49 4.11 14.09
N VAL A 68 2.27 4.67 15.27
CA VAL A 68 0.93 4.93 15.82
C VAL A 68 0.77 6.44 16.02
N GLU A 69 -0.46 6.93 15.89
CA GLU A 69 -0.79 8.28 16.32
C GLU A 69 -1.13 8.27 17.81
N ILE A 70 -0.25 8.86 18.62
CA ILE A 70 -0.50 9.11 20.05
C ILE A 70 -0.41 10.62 20.23
N ASP A 71 -1.44 11.21 20.84
CA ASP A 71 -1.48 12.64 21.18
C ASP A 71 -1.11 13.55 20.00
N THR A 72 -1.70 13.30 18.82
CA THR A 72 -1.53 14.06 17.57
C THR A 72 -0.14 14.02 16.93
N LYS A 73 0.78 13.18 17.44
CA LYS A 73 2.13 13.01 16.86
C LYS A 73 2.40 11.54 16.50
N PRO A 74 2.86 11.25 15.28
CA PRO A 74 3.29 9.90 14.93
C PRO A 74 4.48 9.46 15.78
N GLN A 75 4.36 8.32 16.45
CA GLN A 75 5.44 7.69 17.20
C GLN A 75 5.82 6.37 16.54
N ILE A 76 7.13 6.11 16.42
CA ILE A 76 7.65 4.85 15.88
C ILE A 76 7.48 3.77 16.95
N ILE A 77 6.86 2.65 16.57
CA ILE A 77 6.60 1.53 17.49
C ILE A 77 7.29 0.24 17.06
N HIS A 78 7.66 0.13 15.78
CA HIS A 78 8.36 -1.03 15.26
C HIS A 78 9.16 -0.66 14.02
N GLU A 79 10.33 -1.26 13.88
CA GLU A 79 11.24 -1.06 12.74
C GLU A 79 11.89 -2.38 12.37
N GLN A 80 11.88 -2.72 11.09
CA GLN A 80 12.49 -3.95 10.61
C GLN A 80 12.89 -3.90 9.15
N LYS A 81 13.82 -4.76 8.77
CA LYS A 81 14.12 -5.01 7.35
C LYS A 81 12.92 -5.67 6.68
N PHE A 82 12.56 -5.17 5.50
CA PHE A 82 11.43 -5.62 4.72
C PHE A 82 11.85 -5.79 3.26
N PRO A 83 12.38 -6.97 2.88
CA PRO A 83 12.89 -7.21 1.53
C PRO A 83 11.74 -7.15 0.51
N VAL A 84 11.84 -6.26 -0.47
CA VAL A 84 10.73 -6.03 -1.40
C VAL A 84 10.79 -7.05 -2.51
N ARG A 85 10.00 -8.11 -2.35
CA ARG A 85 9.84 -9.14 -3.38
C ARG A 85 8.77 -8.70 -4.37
N PHE A 86 9.12 -7.78 -5.27
CA PHE A 86 8.34 -7.64 -6.49
C PHE A 86 8.44 -8.98 -7.21
N THR A 87 7.40 -9.81 -7.14
CA THR A 87 7.26 -10.91 -8.08
C THR A 87 7.42 -10.26 -9.44
N LYS A 88 8.46 -10.66 -10.19
CA LYS A 88 8.55 -10.34 -11.62
C LYS A 88 7.33 -10.99 -12.26
N SER A 89 6.16 -10.38 -12.15
CA SER A 89 5.06 -10.70 -13.02
C SER A 89 5.66 -10.47 -14.39
N LYS A 90 5.64 -11.51 -15.21
CA LYS A 90 5.86 -11.31 -16.62
C LYS A 90 4.70 -10.38 -17.05
N LEU A 91 4.93 -9.08 -16.98
CA LEU A 91 4.27 -8.10 -17.84
C LEU A 91 4.79 -8.38 -19.27
N SER A 92 4.59 -9.61 -19.74
CA SER A 92 4.71 -9.95 -21.15
C SER A 92 3.47 -9.37 -21.81
N LYS A 93 3.67 -8.19 -22.41
CA LYS A 93 2.91 -7.59 -23.50
C LYS A 93 1.39 -7.70 -23.43
N SER A 94 0.76 -6.54 -23.20
CA SER A 94 -0.54 -6.15 -23.76
C SER A 94 -1.59 -7.27 -23.80
N ALA A 95 -2.37 -7.40 -22.73
CA ALA A 95 -3.64 -8.10 -22.83
C ALA A 95 -4.50 -7.32 -23.82
N TYR A 96 -4.64 -7.85 -25.04
CA TYR A 96 -5.66 -7.42 -25.99
C TYR A 96 -7.01 -7.55 -25.28
N ILE A 97 -7.65 -6.43 -24.98
CA ILE A 97 -9.03 -6.40 -24.49
C ILE A 97 -9.90 -6.45 -25.76
N PRO A 98 -10.56 -7.58 -26.09
CA PRO A 98 -11.51 -7.58 -27.19
C PRO A 98 -12.64 -6.60 -26.87
N ASN A 99 -13.01 -5.81 -27.89
CA ASN A 99 -14.00 -4.74 -27.84
C ASN A 99 -15.20 -5.10 -26.94
N PHE A 100 -15.34 -4.37 -25.83
CA PHE A 100 -16.59 -4.29 -25.08
C PHE A 100 -17.61 -3.59 -25.98
N ILE A 101 -18.53 -4.37 -26.58
CA ILE A 101 -19.73 -3.80 -27.19
C ILE A 101 -20.77 -3.75 -26.06
N PRO A 102 -21.14 -2.56 -25.56
CA PRO A 102 -22.24 -2.47 -24.61
C PRO A 102 -23.52 -2.90 -25.31
N ALA A 103 -24.13 -3.98 -24.84
CA ALA A 103 -25.49 -4.35 -25.25
C ALA A 103 -26.43 -3.22 -24.83
N ALA A 104 -27.12 -2.62 -25.79
CA ALA A 104 -28.14 -1.60 -25.53
C ALA A 104 -29.24 -2.20 -24.67
N ILE A 105 -29.41 -1.68 -23.46
CA ILE A 105 -30.52 -2.04 -22.58
C ILE A 105 -31.74 -1.27 -23.09
N THR A 106 -32.55 -1.89 -23.94
CA THR A 106 -33.89 -1.37 -24.27
C THR A 106 -34.79 -1.54 -23.05
N GLN A 107 -35.03 -0.46 -22.31
CA GLN A 107 -36.08 -0.40 -21.31
C GLN A 107 -37.41 -0.16 -22.03
N SER A 108 -38.26 -1.19 -22.12
CA SER A 108 -39.67 -1.01 -22.47
C SER A 108 -40.43 -0.55 -21.24
N VAL A 109 -40.93 0.69 -21.25
CA VAL A 109 -41.85 1.21 -20.23
C VAL A 109 -43.24 0.63 -20.50
N PRO A 110 -43.94 0.05 -19.52
CA PRO A 110 -45.32 -0.40 -19.73
C PRO A 110 -46.25 0.81 -19.83
N VAL A 111 -47.08 0.84 -20.88
CA VAL A 111 -48.21 1.76 -21.00
C VAL A 111 -49.39 1.10 -20.30
N PHE A 112 -49.91 1.73 -19.24
CA PHE A 112 -51.18 1.35 -18.64
C PHE A 112 -52.31 2.10 -19.36
N ASN A 113 -53.29 1.35 -19.88
CA ASN A 113 -54.57 1.88 -20.35
C ASN A 113 -55.54 2.08 -19.19
#